data_AF-A0A9D6M6D9-F1
#
_entry.id   AF-A0A9D6M6D9-F1
#
_cell.length_a   1.000
_cell.length_b   1.000
_cell.length_c   1.000
_cell.angle_alpha   90.00
_cell.angle_beta   90.00
_cell.angle_gamma   90.00
#
_symmetry.space_group_name_H-M   'P 1'
#
loop_
_entity.id
_entity.type
_entity.pdbx_description
1 polymer ?
#
loop_
_entity_poly.entity_id
_entity_poly.type
_entity_poly.pdbx_seq_one_letter_code
_entity_poly.pdbx_strand_id
1 'polypeptide(L)'
;MTKSTVTSALRFVIVGLALVLSACGGPAETPAAPAPGGGEVTPSSGGEATPAPSGQGAMVADLGFRPETNGFSFENYGKSDATNLTPDEVRRIFGDQVCASLANGQCTLTPPAEQWMVQQNSGMDGGHCYGFSVLSLRLFQGLITPADLGGGSTAADLQIQGNQSLQRELAYSFVFQSFDPVRAGAIQGTPNEILDKMIEIFKAGPGGESYTIGFFKAEGGGGHAVTPYAVEDRGNGTFAVLIYDNNFPKTTREIMFDRNADKWSYTASINPSEPEGLYEGDAQTKSLFLFPTSPGLQPQPCTICAAGAARGGGGRLAAPAQAFNEIYLDGNPEHHAHLLITDEQGHNYGYLPDGKFVSEIPGVKHESPFLADNYKMNEEPDYFVPLGMAFQLTVDGTLLKEADTTDVVMIGPGYDLGVFDVGLDPGQKDTIAFSSDGKTLSYKTDYNESPDIVLGIETPGADYSFLVKGVDIESGGSVNVHLDQEKGFLLLSSLGNKQTGTYALLINRIDDAGEQTFGHDEIQLEPDDTAFVEYLKWTGEGGELPLGIDRGSDGTIDETIMLSDAQ
;
A
#
# COMPACT_ATOMS: atom_id res chain seq x y z
N MET A 1 -1.65 20.18 5.38
CA MET A 1 -3.10 19.97 5.21
C MET A 1 -3.27 18.49 4.94
N THR A 2 -3.60 17.78 6.00
CA THR A 2 -3.91 16.35 6.04
C THR A 2 -5.26 16.12 5.36
N LYS A 3 -5.31 15.17 4.42
CA LYS A 3 -6.49 14.37 4.07
C LYS A 3 -6.12 13.37 2.97
N SER A 4 -6.19 12.09 3.32
CA SER A 4 -6.05 10.90 2.46
C SER A 4 -6.76 11.10 1.11
N THR A 5 -6.04 10.76 0.03
CA THR A 5 -6.39 10.98 -1.38
C THR A 5 -7.47 10.02 -1.90
N VAL A 6 -7.89 9.04 -1.08
CA VAL A 6 -9.00 8.08 -1.33
C VAL A 6 -10.31 8.79 -1.72
N THR A 7 -10.39 10.06 -1.39
CA THR A 7 -11.60 10.87 -1.55
C THR A 7 -11.50 11.90 -2.67
N SER A 8 -10.47 11.91 -3.53
CA SER A 8 -10.41 12.96 -4.56
C SER A 8 -11.49 12.85 -5.65
N ALA A 9 -12.21 11.74 -5.78
CA ALA A 9 -13.45 11.69 -6.57
C ALA A 9 -14.69 11.96 -5.70
N LEU A 10 -14.79 11.34 -4.51
CA LEU A 10 -15.98 11.42 -3.64
C LEU A 10 -16.05 12.65 -2.70
N ARG A 11 -14.96 13.37 -2.40
CA ARG A 11 -14.94 14.61 -1.56
C ARG A 11 -15.21 15.88 -2.37
N PHE A 12 -15.13 15.88 -3.71
CA PHE A 12 -15.35 17.12 -4.48
C PHE A 12 -16.81 17.59 -4.52
N VAL A 13 -17.79 16.73 -4.18
CA VAL A 13 -19.21 17.11 -4.12
C VAL A 13 -19.59 17.77 -2.78
N ILE A 14 -18.89 17.47 -1.67
CA ILE A 14 -19.26 17.95 -0.32
C ILE A 14 -18.31 19.07 0.20
N VAL A 15 -17.97 20.06 -0.63
CA VAL A 15 -17.40 21.34 -0.12
C VAL A 15 -18.50 22.40 0.08
N GLY A 16 -19.76 21.99 -0.07
CA GLY A 16 -20.89 22.89 -0.19
C GLY A 16 -21.75 23.18 1.05
N LEU A 17 -21.54 22.62 2.25
CA LEU A 17 -22.40 22.99 3.40
C LEU A 17 -21.66 22.87 4.75
N ALA A 18 -21.38 24.02 5.37
CA ALA A 18 -20.83 24.11 6.71
C ALA A 18 -21.93 23.90 7.76
N LEU A 19 -21.90 22.78 8.48
CA LEU A 19 -22.63 22.62 9.73
C LEU A 19 -21.79 23.20 10.88
N VAL A 20 -22.25 24.33 11.39
CA VAL A 20 -21.72 25.01 12.58
C VAL A 20 -22.21 24.28 13.81
N LEU A 21 -21.36 23.47 14.44
CA LEU A 21 -21.56 22.99 15.81
C LEU A 21 -20.54 23.64 16.73
N SER A 22 -21.03 24.63 17.47
CA SER A 22 -20.35 25.37 18.51
C SER A 22 -20.14 24.53 19.77
N ALA A 23 -18.90 24.27 20.16
CA ALA A 23 -18.52 23.81 21.49
C ALA A 23 -17.63 24.84 22.19
N CYS A 24 -18.17 25.44 23.24
CA CYS A 24 -17.47 26.31 24.18
C CYS A 24 -16.75 25.46 25.25
N GLY A 25 -15.54 25.87 25.64
CA GLY A 25 -15.04 25.63 27.00
C GLY A 25 -13.64 25.02 27.09
N GLY A 26 -12.60 25.86 26.95
CA GLY A 26 -11.28 25.54 27.47
C GLY A 26 -11.13 25.96 28.93
N PRO A 27 -10.17 25.38 29.66
CA PRO A 27 -9.44 26.17 30.65
C PRO A 27 -7.91 26.01 30.59
N ALA A 28 -7.28 27.19 30.49
CA ALA A 28 -6.14 27.69 31.26
C ALA A 28 -4.82 26.90 31.30
N GLU A 29 -3.84 27.50 30.62
CA GLU A 29 -2.40 27.32 30.81
C GLU A 29 -1.97 27.58 32.27
N THR A 30 -1.01 26.80 32.77
CA THR A 30 -0.19 27.13 33.95
C THR A 30 1.29 26.91 33.63
N PRO A 31 2.21 27.71 34.21
CA PRO A 31 3.53 27.98 33.63
C PRO A 31 4.61 26.98 34.03
N ALA A 32 5.58 26.81 33.12
CA ALA A 32 6.79 26.01 33.29
C ALA A 32 7.66 26.48 34.49
N ALA A 33 8.20 25.51 35.22
CA ALA A 33 9.24 25.68 36.23
C ALA A 33 10.56 24.98 35.77
N PRO A 34 11.73 25.44 36.25
CA PRO A 34 13.00 25.26 35.56
C PRO A 34 13.68 23.92 35.82
N ALA A 35 14.47 23.48 34.84
CA ALA A 35 15.34 22.30 34.91
C ALA A 35 16.48 22.48 35.94
N PRO A 36 16.84 21.43 36.72
CA PRO A 36 18.13 21.34 37.36
C PRO A 36 19.13 20.68 36.39
N GLY A 37 20.30 21.31 36.27
CA GLY A 37 21.35 20.92 35.34
C GLY A 37 22.28 19.80 35.81
N GLY A 38 23.09 19.37 34.85
CA GLY A 38 24.52 19.14 35.03
C GLY A 38 24.94 17.83 35.68
N GLY A 39 24.98 16.77 34.89
CA GLY A 39 25.82 15.60 35.13
C GLY A 39 26.51 15.18 33.83
N GLU A 40 27.72 15.67 33.60
CA GLU A 40 28.62 15.21 32.52
C GLU A 40 28.87 13.70 32.67
N VAL A 41 28.41 12.93 31.70
CA VAL A 41 28.87 11.56 31.47
C VAL A 41 29.64 11.59 30.16
N THR A 42 30.95 11.39 30.27
CA THR A 42 31.89 11.29 29.15
C THR A 42 31.60 10.03 28.33
N PRO A 43 31.29 10.13 27.02
CA PRO A 43 31.24 8.95 26.17
C PRO A 43 32.67 8.51 25.84
N SER A 44 32.97 7.25 26.14
CA SER A 44 34.15 6.54 25.66
C SER A 44 34.10 6.48 24.14
N SER A 45 35.21 6.87 23.50
CA SER A 45 35.42 6.85 22.05
C SER A 45 35.33 5.41 21.50
N GLY A 46 34.14 5.01 21.05
CA GLY A 46 33.97 3.96 20.06
C GLY A 46 34.27 4.56 18.69
N GLY A 47 35.26 3.99 18.00
CA GLY A 47 35.74 4.53 16.72
C GLY A 47 34.64 4.61 15.68
N GLU A 48 34.49 5.79 15.08
CA GLU A 48 33.80 5.98 13.81
C GLU A 48 34.44 5.05 12.78
N ALA A 49 33.67 4.08 12.29
CA ALA A 49 34.01 3.36 11.07
C ALA A 49 33.99 4.36 9.92
N THR A 50 35.18 4.76 9.48
CA THR A 50 35.34 5.60 8.28
C THR A 50 35.01 4.74 7.06
N PRO A 51 34.23 5.23 6.07
CA PRO A 51 34.00 4.51 4.83
C PRO A 51 35.33 4.19 4.16
N ALA A 52 35.56 2.93 3.81
CA ALA A 52 36.72 2.54 3.03
C ALA A 52 36.65 3.21 1.64
N PRO A 53 37.78 3.65 1.06
CA PRO A 53 37.78 4.15 -0.31
C PRO A 53 37.40 3.02 -1.28
N SER A 54 36.49 3.32 -2.21
CA SER A 54 36.21 2.46 -3.36
C SER A 54 37.47 2.31 -4.24
N GLY A 55 37.70 1.11 -4.77
CA GLY A 55 38.75 0.83 -5.76
C GLY A 55 40.06 0.20 -5.23
N GLN A 56 40.04 -0.56 -4.13
CA GLN A 56 41.24 -1.24 -3.60
C GLN A 56 41.28 -2.76 -3.85
N GLY A 57 40.26 -3.34 -4.49
CA GLY A 57 40.18 -4.78 -4.78
C GLY A 57 40.41 -5.14 -6.26
N ALA A 58 40.63 -6.41 -6.55
CA ALA A 58 40.67 -6.92 -7.92
C ALA A 58 39.23 -7.06 -8.45
N MET A 59 38.90 -6.37 -9.54
CA MET A 59 37.59 -6.47 -10.17
C MET A 59 37.35 -7.89 -10.73
N VAL A 60 36.32 -8.55 -10.25
CA VAL A 60 36.00 -9.97 -10.54
C VAL A 60 34.88 -10.08 -11.57
N ALA A 61 33.95 -9.13 -11.56
CA ALA A 61 32.85 -9.01 -12.51
C ALA A 61 32.38 -7.55 -12.58
N ASP A 62 31.96 -7.09 -13.75
CA ASP A 62 31.50 -5.71 -13.98
C ASP A 62 30.47 -5.70 -15.11
N LEU A 63 29.29 -5.18 -14.82
CA LEU A 63 28.18 -5.06 -15.76
C LEU A 63 28.40 -3.91 -16.75
N GLY A 64 29.25 -2.93 -16.41
CA GLY A 64 29.50 -1.72 -17.19
C GLY A 64 28.62 -0.52 -16.81
N PHE A 65 27.70 -0.68 -15.86
CA PHE A 65 26.90 0.42 -15.31
C PHE A 65 27.79 1.35 -14.47
N ARG A 66 27.55 2.66 -14.56
CA ARG A 66 28.31 3.70 -13.88
C ARG A 66 27.37 4.73 -13.23
N PRO A 67 27.37 4.92 -11.90
CA PRO A 67 26.44 5.81 -11.21
C PRO A 67 26.39 7.24 -11.76
N GLU A 68 27.51 7.79 -12.21
CA GLU A 68 27.62 9.15 -12.74
C GLU A 68 26.97 9.36 -14.12
N THR A 69 26.70 8.28 -14.84
CA THR A 69 26.12 8.31 -16.20
C THR A 69 24.77 7.58 -16.25
N ASN A 70 24.70 6.39 -15.65
CA ASN A 70 23.56 5.50 -15.71
C ASN A 70 22.62 5.62 -14.51
N GLY A 71 23.07 6.23 -13.41
CA GLY A 71 22.22 6.59 -12.28
C GLY A 71 21.56 7.96 -12.49
N PHE A 72 20.46 8.20 -11.77
CA PHE A 72 19.83 9.53 -11.73
C PHE A 72 20.70 10.52 -10.96
N SER A 73 20.60 11.80 -11.30
CA SER A 73 21.35 12.89 -10.66
C SER A 73 20.67 13.49 -9.42
N PHE A 74 19.50 13.00 -9.06
CA PHE A 74 18.67 13.44 -7.94
C PHE A 74 18.39 12.27 -7.01
N GLU A 75 18.14 12.59 -5.76
CA GLU A 75 17.94 11.59 -4.72
C GLU A 75 16.54 10.98 -4.79
N ASN A 76 16.42 9.77 -4.25
CA ASN A 76 15.15 9.15 -3.90
C ASN A 76 14.29 10.10 -3.04
N TYR A 77 12.98 9.99 -3.14
CA TYR A 77 12.04 10.85 -2.44
C TYR A 77 10.83 10.03 -1.97
N GLY A 78 10.26 10.43 -0.84
CA GLY A 78 8.98 9.94 -0.33
C GLY A 78 7.85 10.91 -0.66
N LYS A 79 7.02 11.24 0.34
CA LYS A 79 5.91 12.18 0.21
C LYS A 79 6.34 13.50 -0.44
N SER A 80 5.73 13.82 -1.59
CA SER A 80 6.05 15.02 -2.37
C SER A 80 4.88 15.46 -3.27
N ASP A 81 5.09 16.48 -4.10
CA ASP A 81 4.15 16.91 -5.15
C ASP A 81 4.36 16.17 -6.49
N ALA A 82 5.23 15.15 -6.51
CA ALA A 82 5.44 14.31 -7.68
C ALA A 82 4.17 13.51 -8.02
N THR A 83 3.89 13.35 -9.32
CA THR A 83 2.80 12.52 -9.80
C THR A 83 3.22 11.05 -9.79
N ASN A 84 2.60 10.24 -8.93
CA ASN A 84 2.81 8.80 -8.88
C ASN A 84 1.97 8.08 -9.96
N LEU A 85 1.41 6.90 -9.68
CA LEU A 85 0.56 6.19 -10.63
C LEU A 85 -0.70 6.99 -10.96
N THR A 86 -1.09 6.95 -12.23
CA THR A 86 -2.37 7.43 -12.74
C THR A 86 -3.16 6.27 -13.36
N PRO A 87 -4.44 6.44 -13.71
CA PRO A 87 -5.21 5.42 -14.42
C PRO A 87 -4.54 4.85 -15.67
N ASP A 88 -3.71 5.65 -16.36
CA ASP A 88 -2.94 5.19 -17.52
C ASP A 88 -1.91 4.12 -17.14
N GLU A 89 -1.21 4.27 -16.02
CA GLU A 89 -0.23 3.28 -15.54
C GLU A 89 -0.94 2.00 -15.10
N VAL A 90 -2.05 2.11 -14.37
CA VAL A 90 -2.84 0.95 -13.93
C VAL A 90 -3.38 0.18 -15.15
N ARG A 91 -3.89 0.90 -16.15
CA ARG A 91 -4.29 0.32 -17.45
C ARG A 91 -3.12 -0.29 -18.20
N ARG A 92 -1.92 0.30 -18.14
CA ARG A 92 -0.71 -0.29 -18.74
C ARG A 92 -0.30 -1.60 -18.04
N ILE A 93 -0.48 -1.68 -16.73
CA ILE A 93 -0.18 -2.88 -15.93
C ILE A 93 -1.17 -3.99 -16.25
N PHE A 94 -2.46 -3.73 -16.12
CA PHE A 94 -3.49 -4.76 -16.12
C PHE A 94 -4.32 -4.86 -17.42
N GLY A 95 -4.21 -3.89 -18.32
CA GLY A 95 -5.01 -3.80 -19.56
C GLY A 95 -6.35 -3.10 -19.39
N ASP A 96 -7.17 -3.09 -20.44
CA ASP A 96 -8.44 -2.33 -20.47
C ASP A 96 -9.49 -2.79 -19.44
N GLN A 97 -9.33 -3.98 -18.88
CA GLN A 97 -10.24 -4.56 -17.89
C GLN A 97 -10.31 -3.81 -16.55
N VAL A 98 -9.30 -2.97 -16.24
CA VAL A 98 -9.35 -2.08 -15.06
C VAL A 98 -10.09 -0.77 -15.32
N CYS A 99 -10.60 -0.55 -16.54
CA CYS A 99 -11.36 0.65 -16.87
C CYS A 99 -12.86 0.33 -16.82
N ALA A 100 -13.56 0.85 -15.82
CA ALA A 100 -15.02 0.86 -15.75
C ALA A 100 -15.63 1.65 -16.92
N SER A 101 -14.91 2.70 -17.37
CA SER A 101 -15.28 3.49 -18.54
C SER A 101 -14.06 3.88 -19.37
N LEU A 102 -14.23 3.90 -20.69
CA LEU A 102 -13.28 4.47 -21.65
C LEU A 102 -13.87 5.69 -22.39
N ALA A 103 -14.85 6.36 -21.77
CA ALA A 103 -15.47 7.54 -22.32
C ALA A 103 -14.39 8.59 -22.69
N ASN A 104 -14.51 9.17 -23.89
CA ASN A 104 -13.54 10.13 -24.44
C ASN A 104 -12.09 9.63 -24.55
N GLY A 105 -11.87 8.30 -24.51
CA GLY A 105 -10.54 7.70 -24.59
C GLY A 105 -9.73 7.78 -23.28
N GLN A 106 -10.33 8.22 -22.18
CA GLN A 106 -9.74 8.25 -20.85
C GLN A 106 -10.24 7.06 -20.03
N CYS A 107 -9.35 6.43 -19.27
CA CYS A 107 -9.71 5.33 -18.39
C CYS A 107 -10.22 5.89 -17.06
N THR A 108 -11.51 5.70 -16.78
CA THR A 108 -12.04 5.75 -15.41
C THR A 108 -11.87 4.36 -14.83
N LEU A 109 -11.12 4.24 -13.73
CA LEU A 109 -10.81 2.94 -13.14
C LEU A 109 -12.06 2.27 -12.56
N THR A 110 -12.05 0.93 -12.49
CA THR A 110 -12.97 0.21 -11.62
C THR A 110 -12.67 0.57 -10.16
N PRO A 111 -13.66 0.57 -9.26
CA PRO A 111 -13.44 0.86 -7.84
C PRO A 111 -12.27 0.08 -7.20
N PRO A 112 -12.15 -1.25 -7.35
CA PRO A 112 -11.01 -1.98 -6.79
C PRO A 112 -9.67 -1.61 -7.45
N ALA A 113 -9.66 -1.21 -8.73
CA ALA A 113 -8.46 -0.75 -9.41
C ALA A 113 -8.01 0.65 -8.97
N GLU A 114 -8.96 1.55 -8.70
CA GLU A 114 -8.67 2.84 -8.07
C GLU A 114 -8.13 2.64 -6.66
N GLN A 115 -8.74 1.75 -5.88
CA GLN A 115 -8.30 1.46 -4.52
C GLN A 115 -6.88 0.88 -4.47
N TRP A 116 -6.56 -0.04 -5.38
CA TRP A 116 -5.20 -0.57 -5.54
C TRP A 116 -4.21 0.54 -5.92
N MET A 117 -4.58 1.42 -6.86
CA MET A 117 -3.72 2.55 -7.24
C MET A 117 -3.43 3.47 -6.05
N VAL A 118 -4.44 3.75 -5.23
CA VAL A 118 -4.32 4.59 -4.03
C VAL A 118 -3.39 3.93 -3.01
N GLN A 119 -3.54 2.64 -2.73
CA GLN A 119 -2.65 1.89 -1.85
C GLN A 119 -1.18 2.01 -2.32
N GLN A 120 -0.91 1.70 -3.58
CA GLN A 120 0.47 1.74 -4.11
C GLN A 120 1.04 3.17 -4.07
N ASN A 121 0.21 4.17 -4.37
CA ASN A 121 0.59 5.59 -4.28
C ASN A 121 0.86 6.05 -2.85
N SER A 122 0.10 5.57 -1.86
CA SER A 122 0.33 5.84 -0.44
C SER A 122 1.64 5.21 0.03
N GLY A 123 1.91 3.96 -0.34
CA GLY A 123 3.18 3.29 -0.02
C GLY A 123 4.41 4.05 -0.55
N MET A 124 4.30 4.70 -1.71
CA MET A 124 5.38 5.55 -2.25
C MET A 124 5.68 6.80 -1.43
N ASP A 125 4.85 7.18 -0.45
CA ASP A 125 5.22 8.21 0.54
C ASP A 125 6.43 7.76 1.38
N GLY A 126 6.63 6.45 1.54
CA GLY A 126 7.80 5.85 2.16
C GLY A 126 9.05 5.90 1.29
N GLY A 127 8.94 6.08 -0.03
CA GLY A 127 10.09 6.19 -0.94
C GLY A 127 9.92 5.45 -2.26
N HIS A 128 10.76 5.78 -3.25
CA HIS A 128 10.72 5.22 -4.61
C HIS A 128 11.95 4.34 -4.94
N CYS A 129 12.74 3.91 -3.95
CA CYS A 129 14.06 3.29 -4.15
C CYS A 129 14.05 2.11 -5.14
N TYR A 130 13.02 1.25 -5.06
CA TYR A 130 12.85 0.13 -6.00
C TYR A 130 12.64 0.62 -7.44
N GLY A 131 11.80 1.64 -7.62
CA GLY A 131 11.52 2.27 -8.92
C GLY A 131 12.75 2.93 -9.53
N PHE A 132 13.57 3.60 -8.72
CA PHE A 132 14.86 4.14 -9.17
C PHE A 132 15.79 3.04 -9.66
N SER A 133 15.89 1.93 -8.92
CA SER A 133 16.77 0.84 -9.30
C SER A 133 16.34 0.21 -10.62
N VAL A 134 15.06 -0.19 -10.72
CA VAL A 134 14.48 -0.77 -11.94
C VAL A 134 14.60 0.18 -13.13
N LEU A 135 14.24 1.45 -12.97
CA LEU A 135 14.26 2.39 -14.10
C LEU A 135 15.68 2.70 -14.58
N SER A 136 16.66 2.81 -13.66
CA SER A 136 18.06 3.01 -14.04
C SER A 136 18.63 1.80 -14.80
N LEU A 137 18.27 0.57 -14.40
CA LEU A 137 18.63 -0.65 -15.12
C LEU A 137 18.00 -0.70 -16.51
N ARG A 138 16.71 -0.34 -16.63
CA ARG A 138 16.00 -0.28 -17.92
C ARG A 138 16.62 0.74 -18.88
N LEU A 139 17.00 1.92 -18.38
CA LEU A 139 17.73 2.94 -19.15
C LEU A 139 19.11 2.44 -19.59
N PHE A 140 19.85 1.80 -18.68
CA PHE A 140 21.18 1.25 -18.95
C PHE A 140 21.15 0.15 -20.02
N GLN A 141 20.12 -0.70 -20.00
CA GLN A 141 19.92 -1.76 -20.99
C GLN A 141 19.31 -1.25 -22.32
N GLY A 142 18.92 0.03 -22.39
CA GLY A 142 18.27 0.60 -23.57
C GLY A 142 16.85 0.09 -23.82
N LEU A 143 16.18 -0.43 -22.78
CA LEU A 143 14.77 -0.85 -22.84
C LEU A 143 13.82 0.34 -22.85
N ILE A 144 14.29 1.48 -22.33
CA ILE A 144 13.68 2.80 -22.41
C ILE A 144 14.80 3.81 -22.60
N THR A 145 14.50 4.97 -23.20
CA THR A 145 15.50 6.02 -23.44
C THR A 145 15.22 7.28 -22.61
N PRO A 146 16.23 8.11 -22.29
CA PRO A 146 15.98 9.39 -21.64
C PRO A 146 15.03 10.31 -22.43
N ALA A 147 14.98 10.17 -23.76
CA ALA A 147 14.06 10.92 -24.61
C ALA A 147 12.59 10.58 -24.33
N ASP A 148 12.28 9.33 -23.98
CA ASP A 148 10.93 8.89 -23.59
C ASP A 148 10.49 9.52 -22.25
N LEU A 149 11.46 9.98 -21.45
CA LEU A 149 11.29 10.52 -20.10
C LEU A 149 11.52 12.03 -20.01
N GLY A 150 11.37 12.76 -21.13
CA GLY A 150 11.45 14.22 -21.13
C GLY A 150 12.82 14.81 -21.55
N GLY A 151 13.78 13.98 -21.97
CA GLY A 151 14.99 14.42 -22.68
C GLY A 151 16.31 14.06 -22.00
N GLY A 152 17.42 14.50 -22.61
CA GLY A 152 18.78 14.15 -22.17
C GLY A 152 19.41 13.03 -23.01
N SER A 153 20.69 12.73 -22.76
CA SER A 153 21.41 11.63 -23.40
C SER A 153 21.61 10.43 -22.48
N THR A 154 21.53 10.65 -21.16
CA THR A 154 21.80 9.68 -20.11
C THR A 154 20.80 9.83 -18.96
N ALA A 155 20.75 8.85 -18.05
CA ALA A 155 19.89 8.93 -16.86
C ALA A 155 20.27 10.14 -15.98
N ALA A 156 21.55 10.49 -15.94
CA ALA A 156 22.08 11.60 -15.17
C ALA A 156 21.67 12.99 -15.71
N ASP A 157 21.17 13.07 -16.95
CA ASP A 157 20.67 14.32 -17.54
C ASP A 157 19.21 14.61 -17.14
N LEU A 158 18.46 13.59 -16.71
CA LEU A 158 17.05 13.70 -16.37
C LEU A 158 16.84 14.53 -15.09
N GLN A 159 15.81 15.38 -15.12
CA GLN A 159 15.39 16.19 -13.98
C GLN A 159 14.00 15.75 -13.53
N ILE A 160 13.79 15.63 -12.22
CA ILE A 160 12.51 15.19 -11.64
C ILE A 160 11.48 16.33 -11.54
N GLN A 161 11.95 17.56 -11.30
CA GLN A 161 11.08 18.72 -11.12
C GLN A 161 10.36 19.07 -12.43
N GLY A 162 9.02 19.07 -12.38
CA GLY A 162 8.17 19.38 -13.54
C GLY A 162 8.16 18.31 -14.64
N ASN A 163 8.73 17.13 -14.40
CA ASN A 163 8.81 16.06 -15.38
C ASN A 163 7.86 14.90 -15.02
N GLN A 164 6.57 15.08 -15.31
CA GLN A 164 5.56 14.09 -14.97
C GLN A 164 5.79 12.73 -15.64
N SER A 165 6.34 12.69 -16.86
CA SER A 165 6.68 11.43 -17.54
C SER A 165 7.69 10.62 -16.74
N LEU A 166 8.73 11.27 -16.18
CA LEU A 166 9.71 10.60 -15.33
C LEU A 166 9.12 10.20 -13.98
N GLN A 167 8.34 11.08 -13.34
CA GLN A 167 7.69 10.80 -12.04
C GLN A 167 6.78 9.55 -12.14
N ARG A 168 5.92 9.51 -13.16
CA ARG A 168 5.02 8.38 -13.43
C ARG A 168 5.77 7.10 -13.79
N GLU A 169 6.86 7.18 -14.56
CA GLU A 169 7.65 5.98 -14.89
C GLU A 169 8.45 5.44 -13.69
N LEU A 170 8.89 6.31 -12.76
CA LEU A 170 9.46 5.89 -11.49
C LEU A 170 8.42 5.15 -10.65
N ALA A 171 7.20 5.68 -10.55
CA ALA A 171 6.09 5.03 -9.85
C ALA A 171 5.69 3.70 -10.50
N TYR A 172 5.58 3.65 -11.83
CA TYR A 172 5.33 2.41 -12.58
C TYR A 172 6.43 1.37 -12.36
N SER A 173 7.70 1.80 -12.32
CA SER A 173 8.84 0.90 -12.05
C SER A 173 8.88 0.46 -10.59
N PHE A 174 8.38 1.28 -9.66
CA PHE A 174 8.34 0.97 -8.23
C PHE A 174 7.40 -0.21 -7.95
N VAL A 175 6.20 -0.22 -8.54
CA VAL A 175 5.22 -1.30 -8.30
C VAL A 175 5.62 -2.66 -8.88
N PHE A 176 6.73 -2.75 -9.62
CA PHE A 176 7.27 -4.04 -10.08
C PHE A 176 7.56 -4.99 -8.93
N GLN A 177 7.93 -4.45 -7.76
CA GLN A 177 8.18 -5.27 -6.57
C GLN A 177 6.96 -6.05 -6.11
N SER A 178 5.75 -5.55 -6.39
CA SER A 178 4.48 -6.14 -5.97
C SER A 178 3.94 -7.16 -6.98
N PHE A 179 4.61 -7.35 -8.12
CA PHE A 179 4.14 -8.27 -9.16
C PHE A 179 4.53 -9.72 -8.86
N ASP A 180 3.55 -10.61 -8.89
CA ASP A 180 3.73 -12.06 -8.69
C ASP A 180 4.89 -12.66 -9.51
N PRO A 181 5.04 -12.39 -10.83
CA PRO A 181 6.17 -12.90 -11.60
C PRO A 181 7.54 -12.39 -11.14
N VAL A 182 7.61 -11.18 -10.59
CA VAL A 182 8.85 -10.59 -10.05
C VAL A 182 9.18 -11.20 -8.70
N ARG A 183 8.19 -11.28 -7.79
CA ARG A 183 8.32 -11.92 -6.47
C ARG A 183 8.68 -13.41 -6.59
N ALA A 184 8.01 -14.16 -7.46
CA ALA A 184 8.28 -15.57 -7.70
C ALA A 184 9.65 -15.82 -8.38
N GLY A 185 10.13 -14.84 -9.13
CA GLY A 185 11.46 -14.86 -9.75
C GLY A 185 12.58 -14.35 -8.84
N ALA A 186 12.27 -13.90 -7.63
CA ALA A 186 13.26 -13.36 -6.69
C ALA A 186 14.23 -14.47 -6.24
N ILE A 187 15.51 -14.12 -6.18
CA ILE A 187 16.56 -15.00 -5.68
C ILE A 187 16.86 -14.62 -4.24
N GLN A 188 16.65 -15.55 -3.32
CA GLN A 188 16.98 -15.44 -1.91
C GLN A 188 17.92 -16.58 -1.51
N GLY A 189 18.90 -16.30 -0.67
CA GLY A 189 19.90 -17.28 -0.25
C GLY A 189 20.79 -16.73 0.87
N THR A 190 21.87 -17.44 1.18
CA THR A 190 22.91 -16.90 2.08
C THR A 190 23.70 -15.79 1.39
N PRO A 191 24.41 -14.92 2.14
CA PRO A 191 25.26 -13.89 1.54
C PRO A 191 26.25 -14.42 0.48
N ASN A 192 26.84 -15.60 0.70
CA ASN A 192 27.71 -16.26 -0.27
C ASN A 192 26.98 -16.66 -1.56
N GLU A 193 25.78 -17.22 -1.46
CA GLU A 193 24.98 -17.64 -2.62
C GLU A 193 24.57 -16.42 -3.47
N ILE A 194 24.16 -15.33 -2.81
CA ILE A 194 23.80 -14.06 -3.46
C ILE A 194 25.02 -13.43 -4.13
N LEU A 195 26.18 -13.42 -3.46
CA LEU A 195 27.43 -12.92 -4.03
C LEU A 195 27.86 -13.71 -5.27
N ASP A 196 27.83 -15.05 -5.19
CA ASP A 196 28.15 -15.92 -6.33
C ASP A 196 27.20 -15.68 -7.51
N LYS A 197 25.91 -15.48 -7.21
CA LYS A 197 24.92 -15.19 -8.26
C LYS A 197 25.16 -13.83 -8.92
N MET A 198 25.50 -12.78 -8.16
CA MET A 198 25.86 -11.48 -8.75
C MET A 198 27.11 -11.57 -9.62
N ILE A 199 28.14 -12.32 -9.21
CA ILE A 199 29.34 -12.57 -10.03
C ILE A 199 28.97 -13.26 -11.34
N GLU A 200 28.07 -14.25 -11.31
CA GLU A 200 27.56 -14.93 -12.51
C GLU A 200 26.84 -13.95 -13.45
N ILE A 201 25.89 -13.18 -12.91
CA ILE A 201 25.08 -12.21 -13.66
C ILE A 201 25.96 -11.16 -14.33
N PHE A 202 26.87 -10.53 -13.58
CA PHE A 202 27.71 -9.45 -14.12
C PHE A 202 28.73 -9.94 -15.14
N LYS A 203 29.19 -11.20 -15.04
CA LYS A 203 30.04 -11.82 -16.08
C LYS A 203 29.28 -12.11 -17.38
N ALA A 204 27.96 -12.35 -17.30
CA ALA A 204 27.13 -12.54 -18.49
C ALA A 204 26.94 -11.23 -19.29
N GLY A 205 27.14 -10.08 -18.63
CA GLY A 205 27.07 -8.76 -19.24
C GLY A 205 25.63 -8.21 -19.34
N PRO A 206 25.47 -6.98 -19.88
CA PRO A 206 24.23 -6.21 -19.77
C PRO A 206 23.08 -6.71 -20.66
N GLY A 207 23.34 -7.66 -21.57
CA GLY A 207 22.32 -8.20 -22.48
C GLY A 207 21.42 -9.28 -21.88
N GLY A 208 21.65 -9.69 -20.63
CA GLY A 208 20.83 -10.65 -19.90
C GLY A 208 19.79 -9.99 -18.97
N GLU A 209 19.21 -10.78 -18.09
CA GLU A 209 18.34 -10.28 -17.01
C GLU A 209 19.12 -9.36 -16.06
N SER A 210 18.53 -8.24 -15.69
CA SER A 210 19.07 -7.33 -14.66
C SER A 210 18.34 -7.51 -13.34
N TYR A 211 19.06 -7.25 -12.25
CA TYR A 211 18.55 -7.48 -10.90
C TYR A 211 18.70 -6.25 -10.02
N THR A 212 17.62 -5.90 -9.32
CA THR A 212 17.65 -4.99 -8.17
C THR A 212 18.05 -5.77 -6.93
N ILE A 213 19.00 -5.26 -6.14
CA ILE A 213 19.27 -5.82 -4.81
C ILE A 213 18.38 -5.11 -3.80
N GLY A 214 17.52 -5.89 -3.14
CA GLY A 214 16.68 -5.44 -2.03
C GLY A 214 17.19 -6.02 -0.72
N PHE A 215 17.09 -5.25 0.36
CA PHE A 215 17.44 -5.71 1.69
C PHE A 215 16.64 -5.01 2.79
N PHE A 216 16.50 -5.69 3.91
CA PHE A 216 15.91 -5.18 5.15
C PHE A 216 16.94 -5.23 6.28
N LYS A 217 16.66 -4.55 7.39
CA LYS A 217 17.46 -4.75 8.61
C LYS A 217 17.27 -6.16 9.17
N ALA A 218 18.25 -6.63 9.96
CA ALA A 218 18.20 -7.97 10.55
C ALA A 218 17.01 -8.14 11.51
N GLU A 219 16.64 -7.06 12.20
CA GLU A 219 15.49 -6.96 13.09
C GLU A 219 14.13 -6.82 12.36
N GLY A 220 14.12 -6.63 11.03
CA GLY A 220 12.92 -6.32 10.25
C GLY A 220 12.76 -4.81 9.96
N GLY A 221 11.94 -4.49 8.96
CA GLY A 221 11.67 -3.11 8.53
C GLY A 221 12.85 -2.40 7.84
N GLY A 222 12.61 -1.15 7.43
CA GLY A 222 13.60 -0.25 6.84
C GLY A 222 14.12 -0.75 5.50
N GLY A 223 13.22 -1.23 4.64
CA GLY A 223 13.55 -1.77 3.34
C GLY A 223 14.35 -0.79 2.47
N HIS A 224 15.33 -1.28 1.73
CA HIS A 224 15.99 -0.47 0.71
C HIS A 224 16.33 -1.29 -0.53
N ALA A 225 16.26 -0.63 -1.68
CA ALA A 225 16.51 -1.24 -2.97
C ALA A 225 17.49 -0.38 -3.77
N VAL A 226 18.57 -1.00 -4.24
CA VAL A 226 19.68 -0.34 -4.95
C VAL A 226 20.09 -1.13 -6.19
N THR A 227 20.91 -0.52 -7.05
CA THR A 227 21.35 -1.13 -8.31
C THR A 227 22.76 -1.66 -8.19
N PRO A 228 22.99 -2.98 -8.11
CA PRO A 228 24.32 -3.54 -8.06
C PRO A 228 24.91 -3.65 -9.48
N TYR A 229 26.21 -3.40 -9.63
CA TYR A 229 26.82 -3.38 -10.96
C TYR A 229 28.22 -3.99 -11.09
N ALA A 230 28.97 -4.15 -10.02
CA ALA A 230 30.28 -4.79 -10.08
C ALA A 230 30.63 -5.50 -8.78
N VAL A 231 31.61 -6.41 -8.84
CA VAL A 231 32.16 -7.10 -7.68
C VAL A 231 33.68 -6.99 -7.67
N GLU A 232 34.23 -6.59 -6.54
CA GLU A 232 35.67 -6.58 -6.25
C GLU A 232 36.02 -7.62 -5.20
N ASP A 233 37.10 -8.38 -5.43
CA ASP A 233 37.76 -9.20 -4.43
C ASP A 233 38.80 -8.34 -3.69
N ARG A 234 38.55 -8.08 -2.40
CA ARG A 234 39.41 -7.27 -1.53
C ARG A 234 40.45 -8.14 -0.78
N GLY A 235 40.51 -9.43 -1.10
CA GLY A 235 41.41 -10.41 -0.49
C GLY A 235 40.88 -10.96 0.84
N ASN A 236 41.51 -12.04 1.31
CA ASN A 236 41.20 -12.69 2.61
C ASN A 236 39.72 -13.11 2.79
N GLY A 237 38.98 -13.32 1.70
CA GLY A 237 37.56 -13.66 1.72
C GLY A 237 36.63 -12.46 1.85
N THR A 238 37.14 -11.22 1.83
CA THR A 238 36.34 -10.00 1.78
C THR A 238 36.07 -9.60 0.34
N PHE A 239 34.80 -9.31 0.03
CA PHE A 239 34.34 -8.84 -1.27
C PHE A 239 33.56 -7.55 -1.10
N ALA A 240 33.57 -6.71 -2.13
CA ALA A 240 32.75 -5.50 -2.21
C ALA A 240 31.88 -5.58 -3.47
N VAL A 241 30.56 -5.49 -3.29
CA VAL A 241 29.61 -5.31 -4.39
C VAL A 241 29.41 -3.81 -4.58
N LEU A 242 29.83 -3.29 -5.73
CA LEU A 242 29.65 -1.87 -6.05
C LEU A 242 28.22 -1.63 -6.51
N ILE A 243 27.62 -0.57 -5.96
CA ILE A 243 26.21 -0.24 -6.18
C ILE A 243 26.04 1.24 -6.57
N TYR A 244 24.98 1.52 -7.32
CA TYR A 244 24.32 2.82 -7.34
C TYR A 244 23.21 2.81 -6.30
N ASP A 245 23.43 3.59 -5.23
CA ASP A 245 22.42 3.86 -4.22
C ASP A 245 21.70 5.16 -4.59
N ASN A 246 20.38 5.08 -4.77
CA ASN A 246 19.55 6.21 -5.17
C ASN A 246 19.40 7.29 -4.07
N ASN A 247 19.82 7.01 -2.83
CA ASN A 247 19.98 8.03 -1.79
C ASN A 247 21.31 8.80 -1.91
N PHE A 248 22.28 8.31 -2.70
CA PHE A 248 23.59 8.94 -2.90
C PHE A 248 23.94 9.08 -4.40
N PRO A 249 23.24 9.95 -5.15
CA PRO A 249 23.44 10.14 -6.59
C PRO A 249 24.89 10.34 -7.01
N LYS A 250 25.21 9.87 -8.22
CA LYS A 250 26.54 10.02 -8.86
C LYS A 250 27.72 9.41 -8.10
N THR A 251 27.46 8.70 -7.02
CA THR A 251 28.49 8.14 -6.14
C THR A 251 28.48 6.62 -6.23
N THR A 252 29.67 6.03 -6.28
CA THR A 252 29.82 4.58 -6.09
C THR A 252 29.81 4.29 -4.60
N ARG A 253 28.85 3.46 -4.17
CA ARG A 253 28.79 2.89 -2.81
C ARG A 253 29.12 1.40 -2.89
N GLU A 254 29.40 0.78 -1.74
CA GLU A 254 29.78 -0.64 -1.69
C GLU A 254 29.08 -1.39 -0.56
N ILE A 255 28.52 -2.56 -0.88
CA ILE A 255 28.03 -3.53 0.09
C ILE A 255 29.17 -4.51 0.35
N MET A 256 29.56 -4.65 1.61
CA MET A 256 30.68 -5.51 2.01
C MET A 256 30.18 -6.92 2.29
N PHE A 257 30.92 -7.93 1.81
CA PHE A 257 30.68 -9.34 2.03
C PHE A 257 31.91 -10.00 2.66
N ASP A 258 31.70 -10.81 3.70
CA ASP A 258 32.71 -11.72 4.26
C ASP A 258 32.31 -13.15 3.94
N ARG A 259 33.04 -13.77 3.01
CA ARG A 259 32.78 -15.15 2.59
C ARG A 259 33.05 -16.18 3.67
N ASN A 260 34.03 -15.92 4.54
CA ASN A 260 34.41 -16.87 5.58
C ASN A 260 33.34 -16.93 6.67
N ALA A 261 32.75 -15.78 6.99
CA ALA A 261 31.69 -15.66 7.97
C ALA A 261 30.28 -15.88 7.38
N ASP A 262 30.14 -15.86 6.04
CA ASP A 262 28.87 -15.85 5.31
C ASP A 262 27.98 -14.69 5.77
N LYS A 263 28.57 -13.47 5.72
CA LYS A 263 27.97 -12.23 6.21
C LYS A 263 28.03 -11.11 5.18
N TRP A 264 27.14 -10.15 5.33
CA TRP A 264 27.16 -8.89 4.59
C TRP A 264 26.89 -7.70 5.51
N SER A 265 27.33 -6.52 5.08
CA SER A 265 27.02 -5.26 5.76
C SER A 265 27.03 -4.07 4.81
N TYR A 266 26.17 -3.10 5.08
CA TYR A 266 26.12 -1.82 4.37
C TYR A 266 25.65 -0.71 5.30
N THR A 267 26.28 0.47 5.23
CA THR A 267 25.81 1.66 5.93
C THR A 267 25.06 2.55 4.94
N ALA A 268 23.78 2.78 5.21
CA ALA A 268 22.89 3.55 4.35
C ALA A 268 21.82 4.24 5.18
N SER A 269 21.32 5.36 4.67
CA SER A 269 20.00 5.85 5.05
C SER A 269 18.93 5.09 4.27
N ILE A 270 17.75 4.92 4.85
CA ILE A 270 16.55 4.41 4.17
C ILE A 270 16.11 5.38 3.06
N ASN A 271 16.01 6.67 3.37
CA ASN A 271 15.78 7.77 2.44
C ASN A 271 16.70 8.96 2.80
N PRO A 272 16.85 9.99 1.94
CA PRO A 272 17.79 11.08 2.18
C PRO A 272 17.45 11.98 3.38
N SER A 273 16.21 11.90 3.90
CA SER A 273 15.77 12.68 5.07
C SER A 273 16.10 11.98 6.40
N GLU A 274 16.53 10.72 6.36
CA GLU A 274 16.75 9.88 7.54
C GLU A 274 18.24 9.63 7.83
N PRO A 275 18.64 9.46 9.11
CA PRO A 275 20.02 9.13 9.46
C PRO A 275 20.51 7.81 8.87
N GLU A 276 21.81 7.71 8.59
CA GLU A 276 22.40 6.44 8.18
C GLU A 276 22.32 5.40 9.31
N GLY A 277 21.91 4.18 8.96
CA GLY A 277 21.90 3.01 9.81
C GLY A 277 22.79 1.90 9.25
N LEU A 278 23.19 0.97 10.13
CA LEU A 278 23.85 -0.26 9.71
C LEU A 278 22.78 -1.27 9.26
N TYR A 279 22.94 -1.74 8.04
CA TYR A 279 22.33 -2.97 7.55
C TYR A 279 23.36 -4.08 7.63
N GLU A 280 22.97 -5.21 8.19
CA GLU A 280 23.81 -6.40 8.24
C GLU A 280 22.97 -7.66 8.22
N GLY A 281 23.60 -8.76 7.85
CA GLY A 281 22.97 -10.07 7.90
C GLY A 281 23.96 -11.19 7.66
N ASP A 282 23.50 -12.40 7.94
CA ASP A 282 24.22 -13.66 7.81
C ASP A 282 23.35 -14.74 7.15
N ALA A 283 23.90 -15.95 7.04
CA ALA A 283 23.23 -17.13 6.50
C ALA A 283 21.89 -17.48 7.18
N GLN A 284 21.66 -17.05 8.43
CA GLN A 284 20.39 -17.28 9.13
C GLN A 284 19.36 -16.18 8.81
N THR A 285 19.78 -14.92 8.75
CA THR A 285 18.87 -13.77 8.55
C THR A 285 18.15 -13.79 7.19
N LYS A 286 18.84 -14.24 6.12
CA LYS A 286 18.31 -14.22 4.73
C LYS A 286 17.73 -12.87 4.30
N SER A 287 18.37 -11.78 4.70
CA SER A 287 17.91 -10.40 4.51
C SER A 287 18.29 -9.76 3.15
N LEU A 288 18.87 -10.53 2.22
CA LEU A 288 19.24 -10.08 0.86
C LEU A 288 18.40 -10.78 -0.21
N PHE A 289 17.96 -10.00 -1.19
CA PHE A 289 17.13 -10.46 -2.29
C PHE A 289 17.65 -9.88 -3.62
N LEU A 290 17.63 -10.68 -4.69
CA LEU A 290 17.82 -10.20 -6.05
C LEU A 290 16.49 -10.32 -6.81
N PHE A 291 15.90 -9.20 -7.20
CA PHE A 291 14.64 -9.18 -7.95
C PHE A 291 14.90 -8.97 -9.44
N PRO A 292 14.37 -9.85 -10.33
CA PRO A 292 14.54 -9.72 -11.77
C PRO A 292 13.72 -8.56 -12.34
N THR A 293 14.23 -7.89 -13.37
CA THR A 293 13.57 -6.73 -14.00
C THR A 293 12.55 -7.14 -15.05
N SER A 294 12.90 -8.12 -15.90
CA SER A 294 12.15 -8.43 -17.12
C SER A 294 10.72 -8.94 -16.89
N PRO A 295 10.42 -9.74 -15.83
CA PRO A 295 9.05 -10.19 -15.57
C PRO A 295 8.04 -9.05 -15.34
N GLY A 296 8.50 -7.91 -14.81
CA GLY A 296 7.63 -6.74 -14.59
C GLY A 296 7.31 -5.93 -15.85
N LEU A 297 8.04 -6.17 -16.96
CA LEU A 297 7.82 -5.45 -18.22
C LEU A 297 6.60 -5.95 -19.01
N GLN A 298 6.09 -7.14 -18.68
CA GLN A 298 4.91 -7.71 -19.33
C GLN A 298 3.63 -7.19 -18.68
N PRO A 299 2.49 -7.17 -19.40
CA PRO A 299 1.19 -6.99 -18.77
C PRO A 299 0.99 -8.03 -17.67
N GLN A 300 0.51 -7.57 -16.51
CA GLN A 300 0.28 -8.40 -15.34
C GLN A 300 -1.15 -8.95 -15.35
N PRO A 301 -1.38 -10.18 -14.83
CA PRO A 301 -2.73 -10.64 -14.55
C PRO A 301 -3.45 -9.67 -13.63
N CYS A 302 -4.70 -9.32 -13.94
CA CYS A 302 -5.51 -8.50 -13.03
C CYS A 302 -6.12 -9.39 -11.95
N THR A 303 -5.47 -9.43 -10.78
CA THR A 303 -5.95 -10.16 -9.60
C THR A 303 -7.11 -9.45 -8.90
N ILE A 304 -7.24 -8.13 -9.11
CA ILE A 304 -8.26 -7.26 -8.53
C ILE A 304 -9.51 -7.10 -9.40
N CYS A 305 -9.51 -7.62 -10.63
CA CYS A 305 -10.66 -7.54 -11.54
C CYS A 305 -11.62 -8.72 -11.34
N ALA A 306 -12.91 -8.52 -11.62
CA ALA A 306 -13.90 -9.59 -11.55
C ALA A 306 -13.57 -10.76 -12.50
N ALA A 307 -13.83 -11.99 -12.06
CA ALA A 307 -13.65 -13.19 -12.87
C ALA A 307 -14.57 -13.16 -14.12
N GLY A 308 -14.04 -12.73 -15.26
CA GLY A 308 -14.78 -12.53 -16.50
C GLY A 308 -14.48 -11.20 -17.22
N ALA A 309 -13.81 -10.26 -16.56
CA ALA A 309 -13.32 -9.00 -17.14
C ALA A 309 -12.19 -9.20 -18.18
N ALA A 310 -11.60 -10.41 -18.23
CA ALA A 310 -10.67 -10.85 -19.27
C ALA A 310 -11.33 -10.99 -20.65
N ARG A 311 -11.89 -9.90 -21.20
CA ARG A 311 -12.30 -9.79 -22.60
C ARG A 311 -11.10 -9.40 -23.46
N GLY A 312 -10.13 -10.30 -23.60
CA GLY A 312 -9.12 -10.18 -24.66
C GLY A 312 -7.80 -10.90 -24.39
N GLY A 313 -7.59 -12.05 -25.04
CA GLY A 313 -6.26 -12.66 -25.20
C GLY A 313 -6.20 -14.12 -24.76
N GLY A 314 -6.17 -15.03 -25.73
CA GLY A 314 -6.22 -16.47 -25.48
C GLY A 314 -4.96 -17.08 -24.87
N GLY A 315 -5.15 -18.08 -24.01
CA GLY A 315 -4.07 -18.93 -23.51
C GLY A 315 -4.53 -19.93 -22.46
N ARG A 316 -4.74 -21.18 -22.91
CA ARG A 316 -4.92 -22.45 -22.18
C ARG A 316 -4.74 -22.47 -20.64
N LEU A 317 -5.84 -22.83 -19.96
CA LEU A 317 -5.97 -23.68 -18.76
C LEU A 317 -4.67 -24.04 -18.02
N ALA A 318 -4.14 -23.12 -17.23
CA ALA A 318 -3.57 -23.48 -15.94
C ALA A 318 -4.73 -23.72 -14.95
N ALA A 319 -4.54 -24.57 -13.94
CA ALA A 319 -5.45 -24.55 -12.78
C ALA A 319 -5.54 -23.10 -12.29
N PRO A 320 -6.71 -22.60 -11.84
CA PRO A 320 -6.77 -21.23 -11.33
C PRO A 320 -5.75 -21.14 -10.20
N ALA A 321 -4.80 -20.20 -10.33
CA ALA A 321 -3.93 -19.86 -9.23
C ALA A 321 -4.82 -19.56 -8.02
N GLN A 322 -4.40 -19.98 -6.82
CA GLN A 322 -5.11 -19.63 -5.59
C GLN A 322 -5.26 -18.10 -5.58
N ALA A 323 -6.50 -17.63 -5.60
CA ALA A 323 -6.80 -16.21 -5.53
C ALA A 323 -6.87 -15.79 -4.05
N PHE A 324 -6.59 -14.52 -3.81
CA PHE A 324 -6.51 -13.94 -2.48
C PHE A 324 -7.34 -12.66 -2.41
N ASN A 325 -7.79 -12.34 -1.21
CA ASN A 325 -8.06 -10.97 -0.79
C ASN A 325 -6.74 -10.37 -0.32
N GLU A 326 -6.38 -9.21 -0.83
CA GLU A 326 -5.30 -8.38 -0.30
C GLU A 326 -5.87 -7.50 0.82
N ILE A 327 -5.19 -7.41 1.96
CA ILE A 327 -5.58 -6.59 3.10
C ILE A 327 -4.39 -5.74 3.50
N TYR A 328 -4.60 -4.45 3.63
CA TYR A 328 -3.56 -3.53 4.08
C TYR A 328 -4.09 -2.54 5.11
N LEU A 329 -3.14 -1.99 5.86
CA LEU A 329 -3.32 -0.89 6.79
C LEU A 329 -2.62 0.33 6.21
N ASP A 330 -3.33 1.44 6.07
CA ASP A 330 -2.72 2.74 5.80
C ASP A 330 -2.80 3.58 7.08
N GLY A 331 -1.71 4.19 7.48
CA GLY A 331 -1.59 4.87 8.77
C GLY A 331 -0.31 5.67 8.86
N ASN A 332 0.02 6.18 10.05
CA ASN A 332 1.25 6.93 10.21
C ASN A 332 2.48 6.00 10.06
N PRO A 333 3.39 6.24 9.09
CA PRO A 333 4.56 5.39 8.86
C PRO A 333 5.47 5.27 10.10
N GLU A 334 5.49 6.29 10.97
CA GLU A 334 6.32 6.26 12.17
C GLU A 334 5.67 5.59 13.38
N HIS A 335 4.33 5.66 13.48
CA HIS A 335 3.55 5.30 14.66
C HIS A 335 2.17 4.78 14.24
N HIS A 336 2.11 3.57 13.68
CA HIS A 336 0.86 2.94 13.24
C HIS A 336 0.38 1.85 14.20
N ALA A 337 -0.91 1.51 14.08
CA ALA A 337 -1.49 0.30 14.66
C ALA A 337 -0.98 -0.96 13.93
N HIS A 338 -1.33 -2.14 14.45
CA HIS A 338 -1.01 -3.40 13.79
C HIS A 338 -2.25 -4.24 13.50
N LEU A 339 -2.17 -5.10 12.49
CA LEU A 339 -3.24 -6.04 12.17
C LEU A 339 -2.98 -7.43 12.74
N LEU A 340 -4.07 -8.05 13.21
CA LEU A 340 -4.10 -9.46 13.58
C LEU A 340 -5.32 -10.15 12.97
N ILE A 341 -5.07 -11.05 12.03
CA ILE A 341 -6.10 -11.91 11.42
C ILE A 341 -6.31 -13.13 12.32
N THR A 342 -7.56 -13.43 12.63
CA THR A 342 -7.98 -14.61 13.39
C THR A 342 -8.98 -15.43 12.58
N ASP A 343 -8.67 -16.71 12.31
CA ASP A 343 -9.58 -17.62 11.61
C ASP A 343 -10.70 -18.16 12.53
N GLU A 344 -11.69 -18.84 11.96
CA GLU A 344 -12.79 -19.45 12.73
C GLU A 344 -12.34 -20.52 13.74
N GLN A 345 -11.12 -21.04 13.61
CA GLN A 345 -10.53 -22.01 14.54
C GLN A 345 -9.72 -21.33 15.65
N GLY A 346 -9.54 -20.01 15.60
CA GLY A 346 -8.81 -19.21 16.57
C GLY A 346 -7.29 -19.18 16.35
N HIS A 347 -6.79 -19.60 15.19
CA HIS A 347 -5.39 -19.41 14.82
C HIS A 347 -5.16 -17.96 14.39
N ASN A 348 -3.94 -17.46 14.60
CA ASN A 348 -3.59 -16.06 14.34
C ASN A 348 -2.54 -15.88 13.23
N TYR A 349 -2.68 -14.80 12.46
CA TYR A 349 -1.72 -14.37 11.47
C TYR A 349 -1.57 -12.83 11.51
N GLY A 350 -0.37 -12.31 11.70
CA GLY A 350 -0.12 -10.88 11.92
C GLY A 350 0.60 -10.61 13.23
N TYR A 351 0.52 -9.37 13.73
CA TYR A 351 1.22 -8.96 14.96
C TYR A 351 0.36 -9.16 16.21
N LEU A 352 0.92 -9.86 17.19
CA LEU A 352 0.35 -9.94 18.53
C LEU A 352 0.53 -8.62 19.30
N PRO A 353 -0.21 -8.41 20.41
CA PRO A 353 -0.13 -7.18 21.20
C PRO A 353 1.25 -6.90 21.82
N ASP A 354 2.13 -7.90 21.87
CA ASP A 354 3.52 -7.78 22.33
C ASP A 354 4.50 -7.42 21.19
N GLY A 355 3.99 -7.20 19.97
CA GLY A 355 4.75 -6.87 18.77
C GLY A 355 5.35 -8.07 18.05
N LYS A 356 5.07 -9.29 18.50
CA LYS A 356 5.55 -10.50 17.84
C LYS A 356 4.65 -10.88 16.66
N PHE A 357 5.26 -11.06 15.49
CA PHE A 357 4.58 -11.61 14.33
C PHE A 357 4.32 -13.13 14.48
N VAL A 358 3.12 -13.58 14.12
CA VAL A 358 2.71 -14.99 14.07
C VAL A 358 2.13 -15.34 12.70
N SER A 359 2.26 -16.60 12.30
CA SER A 359 1.84 -17.08 10.98
C SER A 359 1.22 -18.48 11.10
N GLU A 360 0.11 -18.59 11.82
CA GLU A 360 -0.50 -19.87 12.19
C GLU A 360 -1.60 -20.32 11.22
N ILE A 361 -2.17 -19.40 10.44
CA ILE A 361 -3.26 -19.68 9.50
C ILE A 361 -2.69 -20.24 8.17
N PRO A 362 -3.00 -21.49 7.79
CA PRO A 362 -2.50 -22.08 6.54
C PRO A 362 -2.99 -21.35 5.29
N GLY A 363 -2.07 -21.09 4.36
CA GLY A 363 -2.38 -20.47 3.07
C GLY A 363 -2.42 -18.95 3.10
N VAL A 364 -2.54 -18.30 4.27
CA VAL A 364 -2.33 -16.85 4.39
C VAL A 364 -0.84 -16.54 4.19
N LYS A 365 -0.54 -15.52 3.40
CA LYS A 365 0.82 -15.00 3.19
C LYS A 365 0.85 -13.50 3.48
N HIS A 366 2.04 -12.94 3.65
CA HIS A 366 2.24 -11.50 3.73
C HIS A 366 3.39 -11.09 2.81
N GLU A 367 3.39 -9.84 2.38
CA GLU A 367 4.48 -9.24 1.60
C GLU A 367 4.83 -7.88 2.19
N SER A 368 6.12 -7.65 2.42
CA SER A 368 6.63 -6.33 2.79
C SER A 368 7.17 -5.64 1.53
N PRO A 369 6.66 -4.46 1.17
CA PRO A 369 7.28 -3.63 0.15
C PRO A 369 8.66 -3.11 0.64
N PHE A 370 9.57 -2.85 -0.30
CA PHE A 370 10.82 -2.15 -0.01
C PHE A 370 10.54 -0.66 0.04
N LEU A 371 10.06 -0.21 1.20
CA LEU A 371 9.81 1.19 1.51
C LEU A 371 10.97 1.74 2.33
N ALA A 372 11.31 3.00 2.10
CA ALA A 372 12.30 3.68 2.89
C ALA A 372 11.67 4.27 4.18
N ASP A 373 10.94 3.43 4.91
CA ASP A 373 10.29 3.78 6.17
C ASP A 373 11.18 3.48 7.38
N ASN A 374 10.94 4.20 8.48
CA ASN A 374 11.81 4.21 9.62
C ASN A 374 11.84 2.83 10.32
N TYR A 375 13.06 2.33 10.51
CA TYR A 375 13.37 1.08 11.23
C TYR A 375 12.99 1.10 12.73
N LYS A 376 12.30 2.14 13.21
CA LYS A 376 11.95 2.28 14.63
C LYS A 376 10.66 1.54 14.98
N MET A 377 9.88 1.14 13.99
CA MET A 377 8.69 0.30 14.13
C MET A 377 8.75 -0.85 13.12
N ASN A 378 8.05 -1.94 13.41
CA ASN A 378 7.85 -2.99 12.43
C ASN A 378 6.84 -2.47 11.41
N GLU A 379 7.22 -2.29 10.14
CA GLU A 379 6.27 -1.92 9.08
C GLU A 379 5.12 -2.94 9.01
N GLU A 380 3.88 -2.45 8.85
CA GLU A 380 2.74 -3.33 8.61
C GLU A 380 2.83 -3.91 7.18
N PRO A 381 2.86 -5.25 7.00
CA PRO A 381 2.90 -5.83 5.68
C PRO A 381 1.50 -5.87 5.04
N ASP A 382 1.46 -6.05 3.73
CA ASP A 382 0.23 -6.40 3.03
C ASP A 382 -0.05 -7.90 3.27
N TYR A 383 -1.27 -8.25 3.67
CA TYR A 383 -1.69 -9.63 3.90
C TYR A 383 -2.50 -10.15 2.71
N PHE A 384 -2.30 -11.42 2.37
CA PHE A 384 -3.06 -12.10 1.33
C PHE A 384 -3.78 -13.30 1.94
N VAL A 385 -5.09 -13.18 2.08
CA VAL A 385 -5.96 -14.20 2.66
C VAL A 385 -6.67 -14.98 1.53
N PRO A 386 -6.60 -16.32 1.50
CA PRO A 386 -7.28 -17.11 0.47
C PRO A 386 -8.77 -16.79 0.38
N LEU A 387 -9.30 -16.66 -0.85
CA LEU A 387 -10.75 -16.48 -1.06
C LEU A 387 -11.56 -17.63 -0.42
N GLY A 388 -12.79 -17.32 0.01
CA GLY A 388 -13.68 -18.30 0.64
C GLY A 388 -13.41 -18.54 2.12
N MET A 389 -12.42 -17.85 2.71
CA MET A 389 -12.14 -17.89 4.14
C MET A 389 -12.87 -16.76 4.85
N ALA A 390 -13.64 -17.09 5.91
CA ALA A 390 -14.15 -16.10 6.84
C ALA A 390 -13.09 -15.86 7.94
N PHE A 391 -12.93 -14.60 8.34
CA PHE A 391 -11.96 -14.23 9.38
C PHE A 391 -12.39 -12.94 10.08
N GLN A 392 -11.84 -12.74 11.27
CA GLN A 392 -11.87 -11.47 11.98
C GLN A 392 -10.50 -10.81 11.88
N LEU A 393 -10.49 -9.50 11.68
CA LEU A 393 -9.32 -8.66 11.75
C LEU A 393 -9.41 -7.82 13.02
N THR A 394 -8.37 -7.85 13.85
CA THR A 394 -8.20 -6.89 14.94
C THR A 394 -7.29 -5.77 14.46
N VAL A 395 -7.72 -4.53 14.66
CA VAL A 395 -6.89 -3.33 14.48
C VAL A 395 -6.37 -2.96 15.87
N ASP A 396 -5.09 -3.20 16.12
CA ASP A 396 -4.50 -3.21 17.46
C ASP A 396 -3.61 -1.98 17.71
N GLY A 397 -4.11 -1.05 18.52
CA GLY A 397 -3.39 0.13 18.99
C GLY A 397 -2.55 -0.10 20.26
N THR A 398 -2.32 -1.34 20.71
CA THR A 398 -1.59 -1.63 21.97
C THR A 398 -0.20 -1.01 22.02
N LEU A 399 0.49 -0.96 20.88
CA LEU A 399 1.86 -0.44 20.78
C LEU A 399 1.93 1.05 20.41
N LEU A 400 0.78 1.69 20.18
CA LEU A 400 0.72 3.13 19.92
C LEU A 400 1.21 3.92 21.14
N LYS A 401 1.94 5.00 20.88
CA LYS A 401 2.43 5.93 21.91
C LYS A 401 1.58 7.19 22.00
N GLU A 402 0.92 7.53 20.91
CA GLU A 402 -0.03 8.63 20.76
C GLU A 402 -1.17 8.15 19.88
N ALA A 403 -2.27 8.91 19.86
CA ALA A 403 -3.40 8.57 19.02
C ALA A 403 -3.01 8.66 17.54
N ASP A 404 -3.51 7.73 16.74
CA ASP A 404 -3.32 7.70 15.29
C ASP A 404 -4.65 7.53 14.56
N THR A 405 -4.67 7.85 13.27
CA THR A 405 -5.81 7.60 12.39
C THR A 405 -5.39 6.65 11.29
N THR A 406 -6.15 5.57 11.11
CA THR A 406 -5.80 4.52 10.16
C THR A 406 -6.97 4.12 9.27
N ASP A 407 -6.63 3.65 8.08
CA ASP A 407 -7.55 3.05 7.12
C ASP A 407 -7.22 1.55 7.01
N VAL A 408 -8.25 0.70 7.02
CA VAL A 408 -8.12 -0.73 6.75
C VAL A 408 -8.95 -1.07 5.53
N VAL A 409 -8.31 -1.69 4.55
CA VAL A 409 -8.95 -2.02 3.28
C VAL A 409 -8.65 -3.45 2.88
N MET A 410 -9.68 -4.13 2.39
CA MET A 410 -9.57 -5.42 1.73
C MET A 410 -9.94 -5.28 0.25
N ILE A 411 -9.04 -5.66 -0.66
CA ILE A 411 -9.26 -5.70 -2.11
C ILE A 411 -9.36 -7.17 -2.55
N GLY A 412 -10.44 -7.53 -3.21
CA GLY A 412 -10.64 -8.83 -3.83
C GLY A 412 -10.96 -8.73 -5.32
N PRO A 413 -11.20 -9.86 -6.00
CA PRO A 413 -11.49 -9.84 -7.43
C PRO A 413 -12.85 -9.18 -7.74
N GLY A 414 -12.79 -7.95 -8.24
CA GLY A 414 -13.95 -7.15 -8.63
C GLY A 414 -14.67 -6.48 -7.47
N TYR A 415 -14.04 -6.38 -6.30
CA TYR A 415 -14.60 -5.66 -5.16
C TYR A 415 -13.54 -5.16 -4.19
N ASP A 416 -13.89 -4.14 -3.43
CA ASP A 416 -13.12 -3.64 -2.29
C ASP A 416 -14.07 -3.29 -1.13
N LEU A 417 -13.57 -3.46 0.09
CA LEU A 417 -14.29 -3.19 1.34
C LEU A 417 -13.31 -2.52 2.29
N GLY A 418 -13.65 -1.34 2.82
CA GLY A 418 -12.76 -0.64 3.74
C GLY A 418 -13.46 0.15 4.83
N VAL A 419 -12.73 0.32 5.92
CA VAL A 419 -13.05 1.20 7.06
C VAL A 419 -11.97 2.27 7.10
N PHE A 420 -12.37 3.51 6.90
CA PHE A 420 -11.49 4.66 6.78
C PHE A 420 -11.67 5.61 7.95
N ASP A 421 -10.66 6.43 8.19
CA ASP A 421 -10.62 7.44 9.24
C ASP A 421 -10.87 6.84 10.64
N VAL A 422 -10.35 5.64 10.94
CA VAL A 422 -10.47 4.99 12.26
C VAL A 422 -9.53 5.65 13.26
N GLY A 423 -10.09 6.32 14.28
CA GLY A 423 -9.33 6.86 15.41
C GLY A 423 -8.91 5.78 16.40
N LEU A 424 -7.61 5.67 16.68
CA LEU A 424 -7.07 4.72 17.65
C LEU A 424 -6.27 5.41 18.73
N ASP A 425 -6.75 5.30 19.98
CA ASP A 425 -5.97 5.67 21.17
C ASP A 425 -4.95 4.58 21.55
N PRO A 426 -3.85 4.91 22.26
CA PRO A 426 -2.96 3.92 22.85
C PRO A 426 -3.68 2.86 23.69
N GLY A 427 -3.55 1.59 23.29
CA GLY A 427 -4.23 0.47 23.94
C GLY A 427 -5.60 0.11 23.38
N GLN A 428 -6.19 0.92 22.50
CA GLN A 428 -7.46 0.65 21.84
C GLN A 428 -7.34 -0.54 20.89
N LYS A 429 -8.43 -1.29 20.76
CA LYS A 429 -8.57 -2.36 19.78
C LYS A 429 -9.96 -2.34 19.20
N ASP A 430 -10.01 -2.34 17.88
CA ASP A 430 -11.25 -2.45 17.13
C ASP A 430 -11.24 -3.72 16.29
N THR A 431 -12.42 -4.16 15.85
CA THR A 431 -12.58 -5.40 15.11
C THR A 431 -13.33 -5.18 13.82
N ILE A 432 -12.85 -5.80 12.75
CA ILE A 432 -13.53 -5.87 11.47
C ILE A 432 -13.75 -7.35 11.15
N ALA A 433 -14.98 -7.74 10.83
CA ALA A 433 -15.28 -9.06 10.32
C ALA A 433 -15.61 -8.97 8.83
N PHE A 434 -14.96 -9.82 8.04
CA PHE A 434 -15.23 -9.98 6.61
C PHE A 434 -15.88 -11.33 6.36
N SER A 435 -16.95 -11.35 5.56
CA SER A 435 -17.55 -12.62 5.14
C SER A 435 -16.67 -13.35 4.12
N SER A 436 -16.79 -14.68 4.10
CA SER A 436 -16.05 -15.55 3.17
C SER A 436 -16.33 -15.28 1.69
N ASP A 437 -17.47 -14.67 1.37
CA ASP A 437 -17.87 -14.29 0.02
C ASP A 437 -17.47 -12.85 -0.38
N GLY A 438 -16.82 -12.10 0.52
CA GLY A 438 -16.35 -10.74 0.25
C GLY A 438 -17.47 -9.70 0.10
N LYS A 439 -18.67 -9.97 0.62
CA LYS A 439 -19.84 -9.09 0.47
C LYS A 439 -20.27 -8.37 1.74
N THR A 440 -19.75 -8.78 2.90
CA THR A 440 -20.12 -8.21 4.20
C THR A 440 -18.89 -7.69 4.91
N LEU A 441 -19.02 -6.48 5.46
CA LEU A 441 -18.08 -5.89 6.39
C LEU A 441 -18.86 -5.51 7.66
N SER A 442 -18.35 -5.94 8.80
CA SER A 442 -18.86 -5.55 10.12
C SER A 442 -17.74 -4.93 10.94
N TYR A 443 -17.80 -3.63 11.17
CA TYR A 443 -16.87 -2.92 12.04
C TYR A 443 -17.48 -2.77 13.44
N LYS A 444 -16.68 -3.03 14.48
CA LYS A 444 -17.11 -2.91 15.88
C LYS A 444 -15.99 -2.31 16.72
N THR A 445 -16.39 -1.41 17.62
CA THR A 445 -15.51 -0.75 18.59
C THR A 445 -16.15 -0.71 19.98
N ASP A 446 -15.33 -0.71 21.03
CA ASP A 446 -15.76 -0.39 22.40
C ASP A 446 -15.58 1.10 22.74
N TYR A 447 -15.30 1.94 21.74
CA TYR A 447 -15.06 3.38 21.85
C TYR A 447 -16.12 4.16 21.08
N ASN A 448 -16.10 5.49 21.22
CA ASN A 448 -16.92 6.33 20.35
C ASN A 448 -16.10 6.62 19.09
N GLU A 449 -16.61 6.22 17.93
CA GLU A 449 -15.89 6.32 16.66
C GLU A 449 -16.83 6.77 15.54
N SER A 450 -16.30 7.43 14.52
CA SER A 450 -17.09 7.87 13.36
C SER A 450 -16.41 7.53 12.03
N PRO A 451 -16.20 6.24 11.72
CA PRO A 451 -15.45 5.85 10.55
C PRO A 451 -16.27 6.03 9.27
N ASP A 452 -15.58 6.19 8.16
CA ASP A 452 -16.16 6.14 6.81
C ASP A 452 -16.13 4.69 6.31
N ILE A 453 -17.26 4.13 5.88
CA ILE A 453 -17.31 2.79 5.28
C ILE A 453 -17.36 2.91 3.77
N VAL A 454 -16.38 2.32 3.08
CA VAL A 454 -16.29 2.32 1.62
C VAL A 454 -16.45 0.91 1.08
N LEU A 455 -17.26 0.77 0.04
CA LEU A 455 -17.40 -0.47 -0.72
C LEU A 455 -17.31 -0.14 -2.21
N GLY A 456 -16.63 -0.98 -2.97
CA GLY A 456 -16.63 -0.89 -4.43
C GLY A 456 -16.88 -2.25 -5.07
N ILE A 457 -17.54 -2.25 -6.22
CA ILE A 457 -17.84 -3.44 -7.00
C ILE A 457 -17.81 -3.23 -8.49
N GLU A 458 -17.36 -4.27 -9.19
CA GLU A 458 -17.54 -4.43 -10.62
C GLU A 458 -18.84 -5.19 -10.93
N THR A 459 -19.59 -4.74 -11.94
CA THR A 459 -20.74 -5.51 -12.45
C THR A 459 -20.77 -5.53 -13.99
N PRO A 460 -21.55 -6.42 -14.63
CA PRO A 460 -21.60 -6.47 -16.10
C PRO A 460 -22.13 -5.22 -16.81
N GLY A 461 -22.81 -4.30 -16.10
CA GLY A 461 -23.50 -3.16 -16.72
C GLY A 461 -23.01 -1.79 -16.25
N ALA A 462 -22.63 -1.67 -14.98
CA ALA A 462 -22.05 -0.47 -14.40
C ALA A 462 -21.28 -0.86 -13.13
N ASP A 463 -20.18 -0.20 -12.86
CA ASP A 463 -19.45 -0.38 -11.61
C ASP A 463 -19.95 0.63 -10.59
N TYR A 464 -19.86 0.28 -9.31
CA TYR A 464 -20.38 1.11 -8.23
C TYR A 464 -19.38 1.27 -7.11
N SER A 465 -19.23 2.49 -6.61
CA SER A 465 -18.66 2.72 -5.28
C SER A 465 -19.71 3.31 -4.35
N PHE A 466 -19.61 2.94 -3.09
CA PHE A 466 -20.49 3.35 -2.01
C PHE A 466 -19.63 3.90 -0.89
N LEU A 467 -20.08 5.01 -0.32
CA LEU A 467 -19.50 5.58 0.88
C LEU A 467 -20.62 5.87 1.86
N VAL A 468 -20.52 5.28 3.04
CA VAL A 468 -21.40 5.55 4.18
C VAL A 468 -20.61 6.38 5.19
N LYS A 469 -21.01 7.66 5.35
CA LYS A 469 -20.36 8.63 6.24
C LYS A 469 -21.18 8.89 7.50
N GLY A 470 -20.49 9.45 8.50
CA GLY A 470 -21.13 9.97 9.72
C GLY A 470 -21.62 8.85 10.62
N VAL A 471 -20.98 7.68 10.55
CA VAL A 471 -21.38 6.55 11.35
C VAL A 471 -20.98 6.80 12.80
N ASP A 472 -21.74 7.58 13.57
CA ASP A 472 -21.47 7.77 14.99
C ASP A 472 -21.77 6.46 15.73
N ILE A 473 -20.71 5.71 16.03
CA ILE A 473 -20.76 4.46 16.78
C ILE A 473 -20.51 4.81 18.23
N GLU A 474 -21.47 4.52 19.10
CA GLU A 474 -21.22 4.57 20.53
C GLU A 474 -20.39 3.39 21.01
N SER A 475 -19.74 3.54 22.17
CA SER A 475 -19.03 2.45 22.85
C SER A 475 -19.82 1.12 22.91
N GLY A 476 -19.27 0.11 22.24
CA GLY A 476 -19.79 -1.24 22.11
C GLY A 476 -20.74 -1.46 20.93
N GLY A 477 -20.97 -0.42 20.11
CA GLY A 477 -21.76 -0.45 18.89
C GLY A 477 -20.99 -0.96 17.67
N SER A 478 -21.65 -0.97 16.52
CA SER A 478 -21.11 -1.48 15.26
C SER A 478 -21.72 -0.83 14.02
N VAL A 479 -21.08 -1.10 12.88
CA VAL A 479 -21.59 -0.81 11.54
C VAL A 479 -21.54 -2.08 10.75
N ASN A 480 -22.67 -2.46 10.16
CA ASN A 480 -22.77 -3.69 9.40
C ASN A 480 -23.26 -3.34 8.00
N VAL A 481 -22.42 -3.60 7.00
CA VAL A 481 -22.75 -3.39 5.59
C VAL A 481 -22.74 -4.72 4.86
N HIS A 482 -23.73 -4.94 4.00
CA HIS A 482 -23.80 -6.12 3.14
C HIS A 482 -24.24 -5.75 1.73
N LEU A 483 -23.56 -6.28 0.73
CA LEU A 483 -23.84 -6.00 -0.67
C LEU A 483 -24.49 -7.20 -1.39
N ASP A 484 -25.79 -7.09 -1.64
CA ASP A 484 -26.54 -8.06 -2.44
C ASP A 484 -26.58 -7.59 -3.90
N GLN A 485 -25.57 -7.98 -4.67
CA GLN A 485 -25.47 -7.66 -6.10
C GLN A 485 -26.59 -8.28 -6.95
N GLU A 486 -27.14 -9.43 -6.53
CA GLU A 486 -28.18 -10.12 -7.31
C GLU A 486 -29.51 -9.36 -7.24
N LYS A 487 -29.83 -8.81 -6.07
CA LYS A 487 -31.05 -8.00 -5.87
C LYS A 487 -30.83 -6.51 -6.11
N GLY A 488 -29.59 -6.05 -6.14
CA GLY A 488 -29.27 -4.63 -6.27
C GLY A 488 -29.46 -3.85 -4.98
N PHE A 489 -29.10 -4.45 -3.84
CA PHE A 489 -29.19 -3.82 -2.52
C PHE A 489 -27.83 -3.60 -1.89
N LEU A 490 -27.62 -2.40 -1.36
CA LEU A 490 -26.65 -2.16 -0.29
C LEU A 490 -27.46 -2.14 1.02
N LEU A 491 -27.14 -3.07 1.92
CA LEU A 491 -27.74 -3.14 3.24
C LEU A 491 -26.84 -2.40 4.22
N LEU A 492 -27.43 -1.52 5.03
CA LEU A 492 -26.80 -0.86 6.14
C LEU A 492 -27.60 -1.19 7.40
N SER A 493 -26.97 -1.84 8.38
CA SER A 493 -27.64 -2.26 9.60
C SER A 493 -26.98 -1.67 10.84
N SER A 494 -27.82 -1.15 11.73
CA SER A 494 -27.49 -0.68 13.08
C SER A 494 -27.63 -1.78 14.13
N LEU A 495 -27.64 -3.06 13.70
CA LEU A 495 -27.70 -4.21 14.60
C LEU A 495 -26.59 -4.15 15.66
N GLY A 496 -26.99 -4.23 16.93
CA GLY A 496 -26.06 -4.15 18.06
C GLY A 496 -25.82 -2.74 18.60
N ASN A 497 -26.37 -1.71 17.95
CA ASN A 497 -26.31 -0.34 18.44
C ASN A 497 -27.40 -0.09 19.48
N LYS A 498 -27.17 0.89 20.36
CA LYS A 498 -28.07 1.27 21.46
C LYS A 498 -28.69 2.64 21.23
N GLN A 499 -28.18 3.40 20.28
CA GLN A 499 -28.62 4.74 19.94
C GLN A 499 -28.99 4.82 18.47
N THR A 500 -29.83 5.80 18.13
CA THR A 500 -30.15 6.14 16.74
C THR A 500 -28.90 6.71 16.08
N GLY A 501 -28.49 6.11 14.96
CA GLY A 501 -27.42 6.62 14.11
C GLY A 501 -27.96 7.55 13.02
N THR A 502 -27.15 8.51 12.59
CA THR A 502 -27.44 9.37 11.43
C THR A 502 -26.35 9.19 10.40
N TYR A 503 -26.71 8.75 9.20
CA TYR A 503 -25.79 8.36 8.16
C TYR A 503 -25.94 9.26 6.94
N ALA A 504 -24.85 9.46 6.22
CA ALA A 504 -24.89 9.98 4.85
C ALA A 504 -24.42 8.89 3.88
N LEU A 505 -24.99 8.88 2.69
CA LEU A 505 -24.73 7.92 1.63
C LEU A 505 -24.28 8.68 0.38
N LEU A 506 -23.18 8.22 -0.20
CA LEU A 506 -22.74 8.61 -1.52
C LEU A 506 -22.62 7.36 -2.38
N ILE A 507 -23.19 7.39 -3.57
CA ILE A 507 -23.08 6.34 -4.57
C ILE A 507 -22.43 6.94 -5.80
N ASN A 508 -21.35 6.33 -6.26
CA ASN A 508 -20.80 6.58 -7.57
C ASN A 508 -21.20 5.43 -8.51
N ARG A 509 -21.72 5.76 -9.69
CA ARG A 509 -22.02 4.80 -10.74
C ARG A 509 -21.17 5.13 -11.96
N ILE A 510 -20.41 4.14 -12.43
CA ILE A 510 -19.51 4.29 -13.57
C ILE A 510 -19.94 3.31 -14.67
N ASP A 511 -20.29 3.84 -15.85
CA ASP A 511 -20.62 3.01 -17.01
C ASP A 511 -20.02 3.58 -18.31
N ASP A 512 -20.35 2.97 -19.45
CA ASP A 512 -19.86 3.40 -20.77
C ASP A 512 -20.20 4.85 -21.12
N ALA A 513 -21.22 5.46 -20.48
CA ALA A 513 -21.58 6.86 -20.69
C ALA A 513 -20.75 7.83 -19.83
N GLY A 514 -20.13 7.34 -18.75
CA GLY A 514 -19.29 8.11 -17.84
C GLY A 514 -19.63 7.82 -16.38
N GLU A 515 -19.39 8.82 -15.54
CA GLU A 515 -19.57 8.77 -14.09
C GLU A 515 -20.81 9.57 -13.69
N GLN A 516 -21.57 9.06 -12.72
CA GLN A 516 -22.74 9.71 -12.15
C GLN A 516 -22.73 9.53 -10.63
N THR A 517 -23.01 10.60 -9.89
CA THR A 517 -23.00 10.57 -8.42
C THR A 517 -24.39 10.81 -7.86
N PHE A 518 -24.73 10.07 -6.79
CA PHE A 518 -25.89 10.30 -5.94
C PHE A 518 -25.42 10.60 -4.52
N GLY A 519 -25.86 11.71 -3.93
CA GLY A 519 -25.60 12.05 -2.53
C GLY A 519 -26.89 12.15 -1.72
N HIS A 520 -26.89 11.66 -0.48
CA HIS A 520 -27.96 11.92 0.47
C HIS A 520 -27.43 11.93 1.90
N ASP A 521 -27.91 12.83 2.73
CA ASP A 521 -27.58 12.93 4.15
C ASP A 521 -28.80 12.61 5.03
N GLU A 522 -28.61 12.64 6.35
CA GLU A 522 -29.69 12.51 7.33
C GLU A 522 -30.49 11.18 7.28
N ILE A 523 -29.89 10.08 6.82
CA ILE A 523 -30.48 8.74 6.93
C ILE A 523 -30.47 8.34 8.41
N GLN A 524 -31.63 8.25 9.06
CA GLN A 524 -31.73 7.84 10.46
C GLN A 524 -32.11 6.37 10.58
N LEU A 525 -31.32 5.61 11.33
CA LEU A 525 -31.63 4.22 11.69
C LEU A 525 -31.76 4.11 13.21
N GLU A 526 -32.89 3.58 13.69
CA GLU A 526 -33.06 3.23 15.09
C GLU A 526 -32.21 2.00 15.44
N PRO A 527 -31.95 1.71 16.72
CA PRO A 527 -31.31 0.47 17.14
C PRO A 527 -31.91 -0.76 16.48
N ASP A 528 -31.05 -1.63 15.95
CA ASP A 528 -31.40 -2.90 15.30
C ASP A 528 -32.22 -2.78 13.99
N ASP A 529 -32.29 -1.59 13.38
CA ASP A 529 -32.86 -1.42 12.03
C ASP A 529 -31.90 -1.93 10.92
N THR A 530 -32.48 -2.25 9.77
CA THR A 530 -31.73 -2.47 8.52
C THR A 530 -32.33 -1.63 7.40
N ALA A 531 -31.48 -0.80 6.78
CA ALA A 531 -31.77 -0.05 5.58
C ALA A 531 -31.38 -0.84 4.33
N PHE A 532 -32.25 -0.84 3.32
CA PHE A 532 -32.07 -1.48 2.02
C PHE A 532 -32.02 -0.41 0.94
N VAL A 533 -30.81 -0.01 0.57
CA VAL A 533 -30.55 0.95 -0.51
C VAL A 533 -30.71 0.23 -1.85
N GLU A 534 -31.76 0.55 -2.60
CA GLU A 534 -32.06 -0.11 -3.88
C GLU A 534 -31.30 0.53 -5.06
N TYR A 535 -29.97 0.48 -5.03
CA TYR A 535 -29.09 1.25 -5.93
C TYR A 535 -29.32 0.97 -7.43
N LEU A 536 -29.76 -0.24 -7.81
CA LEU A 536 -30.10 -0.55 -9.21
C LEU A 536 -31.38 0.14 -9.71
N LYS A 537 -32.22 0.67 -8.81
CA LYS A 537 -33.42 1.45 -9.16
C LYS A 537 -33.14 2.92 -9.38
N TRP A 538 -31.94 3.41 -9.05
CA TRP A 538 -31.56 4.79 -9.28
C TRP A 538 -31.47 5.11 -10.77
N THR A 539 -32.12 6.20 -11.19
CA THR A 539 -32.23 6.58 -12.60
C THR A 539 -31.10 7.51 -13.08
N GLY A 540 -30.09 7.77 -12.25
CA GLY A 540 -29.00 8.71 -12.51
C GLY A 540 -29.22 10.09 -11.86
N GLU A 541 -28.28 10.99 -12.07
CA GLU A 541 -28.19 12.30 -11.39
C GLU A 541 -29.52 13.07 -11.35
N GLY A 542 -29.85 13.59 -10.17
CA GLY A 542 -31.11 14.28 -9.88
C GLY A 542 -32.33 13.37 -9.76
N GLY A 543 -32.16 12.06 -9.99
CA GLY A 543 -33.18 11.03 -9.76
C GLY A 543 -33.27 10.62 -8.28
N GLU A 544 -34.44 10.18 -7.86
CA GLU A 544 -34.66 9.67 -6.51
C GLU A 544 -34.16 8.22 -6.38
N LEU A 545 -33.72 7.85 -5.17
CA LEU A 545 -33.25 6.51 -4.83
C LEU A 545 -34.16 5.89 -3.75
N PRO A 546 -34.79 4.73 -3.99
CA PRO A 546 -35.57 4.05 -2.96
C PRO A 546 -34.70 3.50 -1.83
N LEU A 547 -35.12 3.75 -0.60
CA LEU A 547 -34.58 3.19 0.64
C LEU A 547 -35.69 2.45 1.38
N GLY A 548 -35.60 1.12 1.45
CA GLY A 548 -36.46 0.33 2.33
C GLY A 548 -35.91 0.33 3.76
N ILE A 549 -36.75 0.43 4.78
CA ILE A 549 -36.35 0.26 6.19
C ILE A 549 -37.12 -0.91 6.78
N ASP A 550 -36.38 -1.89 7.28
CA ASP A 550 -36.84 -3.01 8.11
C ASP A 550 -36.55 -2.65 9.57
N ARG A 551 -37.62 -2.37 10.32
CA ARG A 551 -37.52 -1.91 11.72
C ARG A 551 -37.27 -3.11 12.61
N GLY A 552 -36.17 -3.09 13.35
CA GLY A 552 -35.76 -4.21 14.20
C GLY A 552 -35.26 -5.46 13.43
N SER A 553 -35.02 -5.35 12.12
CA SER A 553 -34.40 -6.38 11.27
C SER A 553 -35.13 -7.74 11.32
N ASP A 554 -36.45 -7.73 11.19
CA ASP A 554 -37.29 -8.94 11.24
C ASP A 554 -37.44 -9.67 9.89
N GLY A 555 -36.86 -9.08 8.84
CA GLY A 555 -36.86 -9.58 7.47
C GLY A 555 -37.99 -9.02 6.61
N THR A 556 -38.77 -8.04 7.11
CA THR A 556 -39.82 -7.37 6.35
C THR A 556 -39.61 -5.85 6.28
N ILE A 557 -39.84 -5.27 5.10
CA ILE A 557 -39.74 -3.81 4.91
C ILE A 557 -41.00 -3.16 5.50
N ASP A 558 -40.83 -2.34 6.54
CA ASP A 558 -41.91 -1.58 7.17
C ASP A 558 -42.18 -0.25 6.46
N GLU A 559 -41.12 0.38 5.96
CA GLU A 559 -41.15 1.72 5.37
C GLU A 559 -40.32 1.78 4.08
N THR A 560 -40.75 2.60 3.13
CA THR A 560 -39.95 2.92 1.94
C THR A 560 -39.91 4.42 1.75
N ILE A 561 -38.70 4.98 1.76
CA ILE A 561 -38.41 6.40 1.62
C ILE A 561 -37.80 6.60 0.23
N MET A 562 -38.19 7.68 -0.46
CA MET A 562 -37.51 8.11 -1.69
C MET A 562 -36.48 9.16 -1.30
N LEU A 563 -35.21 8.79 -1.37
CA LEU A 563 -34.10 9.70 -1.08
C LEU A 563 -33.90 10.64 -2.27
N SER A 564 -33.93 11.95 -2.00
CA SER A 564 -33.63 12.96 -3.00
C SER A 564 -32.12 13.14 -3.13
N ASP A 565 -31.65 13.30 -4.36
CA ASP A 565 -30.24 13.59 -4.64
C ASP A 565 -29.85 14.99 -4.15
N ALA A 566 -28.97 15.05 -3.16
CA ALA A 566 -28.36 16.26 -2.64
C ALA A 566 -27.16 16.61 -3.54
N GLN A 567 -27.43 17.41 -4.58
CA GLN A 567 -26.39 17.93 -5.49
C GLN A 567 -25.42 18.88 -4.81
#